data_AF-A0A426CDZ0-F1
#
_entry.id   AF-A0A426CDZ0-F1
#
_cell.length_a   1.000
_cell.length_b   1.000
_cell.length_c   1.000
_cell.angle_alpha   90.00
_cell.angle_beta   90.00
_cell.angle_gamma   90.00
#
_symmetry.space_group_name_H-M   'P 1'
#
loop_
_entity.id
_entity.type
_entity.pdbx_description
1 polymer ?
#
loop_
_entity_poly.entity_id
_entity_poly.type
_entity_poly.pdbx_seq_one_letter_code
_entity_poly.pdbx_strand_id
1 'polypeptide(L)'
;MQNAISKTRLLTWIDRFFAKVDAIPARRILADSEQRAVVPLEEPTVPDDLEKRNFLERSVIALAYFMQSVEYFASPSGELRSIVRRFFRGFLAISIPSIFIIPFLLLVFWSLHSISEAILGIFVNLLLTLLTIIAIGIIGTLGLKVLSSMSSK
;
A
#
# COMPACT_ATOMS: atom_id res chain seq x y z
N MET A 1 11.15 -20.52 -39.75
CA MET A 1 11.63 -19.13 -39.89
C MET A 1 10.61 -18.04 -39.49
N GLN A 2 9.48 -18.35 -38.83
CA GLN A 2 8.48 -17.33 -38.44
C GLN A 2 8.65 -16.72 -37.02
N ASN A 3 9.46 -17.33 -36.14
CA ASN A 3 9.63 -16.87 -34.75
C ASN A 3 10.63 -15.72 -34.53
N ALA A 4 11.46 -15.39 -35.52
CA ALA A 4 12.47 -14.33 -35.38
C ALA A 4 11.89 -12.92 -35.65
N ILE A 5 10.82 -12.84 -36.45
CA ILE A 5 10.19 -11.57 -36.88
C ILE A 5 9.31 -10.98 -35.77
N SER A 6 8.77 -11.80 -34.87
CA SER A 6 7.95 -11.33 -33.74
C SER A 6 8.79 -10.65 -32.65
N LYS A 7 9.95 -11.23 -32.30
CA LYS A 7 10.84 -10.67 -31.26
C LYS A 7 11.40 -9.31 -31.64
N THR A 8 11.82 -9.13 -32.89
CA THR A 8 12.35 -7.85 -33.39
C THR A 8 11.27 -6.76 -33.46
N ARG A 9 10.03 -7.10 -33.80
CA ARG A 9 8.90 -6.17 -33.72
C ARG A 9 8.55 -5.77 -32.30
N LEU A 10 8.64 -6.69 -31.35
CA LEU A 10 8.30 -6.44 -29.95
C LEU A 10 9.36 -5.54 -29.30
N LEU A 11 10.64 -5.80 -29.56
CA LEU A 11 11.74 -4.94 -29.09
C LEU A 11 11.67 -3.53 -29.69
N THR A 12 11.45 -3.40 -31.00
CA THR A 12 11.31 -2.08 -31.65
C THR A 12 10.04 -1.33 -31.27
N TRP A 13 9.01 -2.02 -30.78
CA TRP A 13 7.82 -1.39 -30.20
C TRP A 13 8.09 -0.90 -28.77
N ILE A 14 8.79 -1.70 -27.97
CA ILE A 14 9.24 -1.34 -26.62
C ILE A 14 10.15 -0.11 -26.67
N ASP A 15 11.16 -0.10 -27.55
CA ASP A 15 12.08 1.03 -27.67
C ASP A 15 11.38 2.32 -28.12
N ARG A 16 10.41 2.21 -29.04
CA ARG A 16 9.60 3.37 -29.47
C ARG A 16 8.63 3.85 -28.40
N PHE A 17 8.09 2.94 -27.60
CA PHE A 17 7.24 3.29 -26.47
C PHE A 17 8.05 4.04 -25.42
N PHE A 18 9.22 3.53 -25.03
CA PHE A 18 10.09 4.20 -24.07
C PHE A 18 10.65 5.53 -24.61
N ALA A 19 11.06 5.59 -25.88
CA ALA A 19 11.46 6.84 -26.51
C ALA A 19 10.32 7.88 -26.54
N LYS A 20 9.07 7.44 -26.69
CA LYS A 20 7.89 8.32 -26.65
C LYS A 20 7.53 8.75 -25.22
N VAL A 21 7.75 7.89 -24.23
CA VAL A 21 7.60 8.20 -22.80
C VAL A 21 8.69 9.17 -22.33
N ASP A 22 9.93 8.99 -22.77
CA ASP A 22 11.05 9.91 -22.51
C ASP A 22 10.90 11.23 -23.27
N ALA A 23 10.21 11.22 -24.41
CA ALA A 23 9.82 12.41 -25.16
C ALA A 23 8.59 13.12 -24.59
N ILE A 24 7.85 12.52 -23.63
CA ILE A 24 6.93 13.31 -22.80
C ILE A 24 7.83 14.22 -22.00
N PRO A 25 7.72 15.55 -22.13
CA PRO A 25 8.61 16.45 -21.41
C PRO A 25 8.13 16.51 -19.97
N ALA A 26 8.34 15.43 -19.20
CA ALA A 26 8.27 15.43 -17.75
C ALA A 26 9.14 16.58 -17.22
N ARG A 27 10.24 16.91 -17.91
CA ARG A 27 11.05 18.09 -17.64
C ARG A 27 10.32 19.42 -17.86
N ARG A 28 9.43 19.57 -18.85
CA ARG A 28 8.61 20.80 -19.00
C ARG A 28 7.46 20.84 -18.01
N ILE A 29 6.83 19.71 -17.70
CA ILE A 29 5.73 19.66 -16.71
C ILE A 29 6.28 19.93 -15.30
N LEU A 30 7.48 19.42 -14.99
CA LEU A 30 8.16 19.71 -13.73
C LEU A 30 8.70 21.14 -13.68
N ALA A 31 9.35 21.64 -14.74
CA ALA A 31 9.84 23.02 -14.81
C ALA A 31 8.71 24.06 -14.75
N ASP A 32 7.59 23.83 -15.44
CA ASP A 32 6.42 24.72 -15.39
C ASP A 32 5.69 24.64 -14.03
N SER A 33 5.84 23.51 -13.32
CA SER A 33 5.31 23.37 -11.96
C SER A 33 6.24 23.92 -10.87
N GLU A 34 7.54 24.02 -11.14
CA GLU A 34 8.55 24.70 -10.32
C GLU A 34 8.53 26.22 -10.55
N GLN A 35 8.14 26.68 -11.74
CA GLN A 35 8.05 28.09 -12.12
C GLN A 35 6.69 28.74 -11.86
N ARG A 36 5.70 28.05 -11.27
CA ARG A 36 4.61 28.74 -10.59
C ARG A 36 5.20 29.39 -9.34
N ALA A 37 5.76 30.59 -9.56
CA ALA A 37 6.24 31.50 -8.54
C ALA A 37 5.27 31.49 -7.38
N VAL A 38 5.81 31.46 -6.17
CA VAL A 38 5.02 31.54 -4.95
C VAL A 38 4.24 32.84 -5.03
N VAL A 39 2.95 32.74 -5.36
CA VAL A 39 2.09 33.90 -5.49
C VAL A 39 1.86 34.37 -4.05
N PRO A 40 2.25 35.60 -3.70
CA PRO A 40 1.98 36.15 -2.39
C PRO A 40 0.50 36.01 -2.09
N LEU A 41 0.16 35.62 -0.87
CA LEU A 41 -1.24 35.54 -0.47
C LEU A 41 -1.80 36.96 -0.37
N GLU A 42 -2.95 37.20 -0.97
CA GLU A 42 -3.69 38.44 -0.76
C GLU A 42 -4.19 38.48 0.68
N GLU A 43 -4.17 39.68 1.28
CA GLU A 43 -4.69 39.88 2.62
C GLU A 43 -6.18 39.48 2.65
N PRO A 44 -6.58 38.60 3.58
CA PRO A 44 -7.95 38.11 3.63
C PRO A 44 -8.89 39.26 3.97
N THR A 45 -9.89 39.47 3.12
CA THR A 45 -10.93 40.49 3.32
C THR A 45 -12.28 39.81 3.53
N VAL A 46 -13.06 40.35 4.47
CA VAL A 46 -14.44 39.88 4.67
C VAL A 46 -15.30 40.44 3.54
N PRO A 47 -16.07 39.61 2.80
CA PRO A 47 -16.91 40.10 1.72
C PRO A 47 -18.00 41.06 2.23
N ASP A 48 -18.18 42.21 1.56
CA ASP A 48 -19.19 43.22 1.94
C ASP A 48 -20.64 42.70 1.88
N ASP A 49 -20.88 41.58 1.19
CA ASP A 49 -22.19 40.96 1.00
C ASP A 49 -22.50 39.84 2.00
N LEU A 50 -21.63 39.60 3.00
CA LEU A 50 -21.78 38.51 3.98
C LEU A 50 -23.14 38.55 4.68
N GLU A 51 -23.64 39.75 5.01
CA GLU A 51 -24.93 39.96 5.68
C GLU A 51 -26.16 39.67 4.80
N LYS A 52 -25.98 39.55 3.48
CA LYS A 52 -27.07 39.24 2.54
C LYS A 52 -27.21 37.75 2.24
N ARG A 53 -26.24 36.93 2.66
CA ARG A 53 -26.18 35.49 2.37
C ARG A 53 -26.93 34.64 3.38
N ASN A 54 -27.26 33.42 3.01
CA ASN A 54 -27.91 32.46 3.91
C ASN A 54 -26.95 31.97 5.00
N PHE A 55 -27.49 31.48 6.13
CA PHE A 55 -26.69 31.08 7.30
C PHE A 55 -25.57 30.09 6.96
N LEU A 56 -25.86 29.05 6.16
CA LEU A 56 -24.86 28.06 5.74
C LEU A 56 -23.76 28.68 4.88
N GLU A 57 -24.10 29.57 3.95
CA GLU A 57 -23.12 30.26 3.11
C GLU A 57 -22.22 31.16 3.94
N ARG A 58 -22.78 31.85 4.95
CA ARG A 58 -21.99 32.65 5.90
C ARG A 58 -21.02 31.78 6.69
N SER A 59 -21.44 30.61 7.16
CA SER A 59 -20.56 29.68 7.88
C SER A 59 -19.42 29.17 7.00
N VAL A 60 -19.71 28.84 5.73
CA VAL A 60 -18.67 28.41 4.76
C VAL A 60 -17.69 29.54 4.48
N ILE A 61 -18.17 30.77 4.27
CA ILE A 61 -17.32 31.94 4.02
C ILE A 61 -16.49 32.27 5.26
N ALA A 62 -17.08 32.23 6.46
CA ALA A 62 -16.36 32.45 7.71
C ALA A 62 -15.25 31.42 7.92
N LEU A 63 -15.51 30.15 7.62
CA LEU A 63 -14.50 29.08 7.69
C LEU A 63 -13.40 29.28 6.63
N ALA A 64 -13.77 29.65 5.41
CA ALA A 64 -12.81 29.95 4.34
C ALA A 64 -11.92 31.14 4.70
N TYR A 65 -12.51 32.23 5.21
CA TYR A 65 -11.79 33.40 5.71
C TYR A 65 -10.85 33.02 6.86
N PHE A 66 -11.33 32.23 7.83
CA PHE A 66 -10.50 31.76 8.93
C PHE A 66 -9.28 30.97 8.42
N MET A 67 -9.49 30.00 7.52
CA MET A 67 -8.41 29.21 6.93
C MET A 67 -7.42 30.10 6.15
N GLN A 68 -7.92 31.03 5.34
CA GLN A 68 -7.08 31.94 4.56
C GLN A 68 -6.31 32.91 5.48
N SER A 69 -6.91 33.36 6.58
CA SER A 69 -6.23 34.18 7.58
C SER A 69 -5.13 33.43 8.31
N VAL A 70 -5.38 32.19 8.73
CA VAL A 70 -4.35 31.33 9.33
C VAL A 70 -3.21 31.10 8.35
N GLU A 71 -3.52 30.83 7.07
CA GLU A 71 -2.52 30.64 6.03
C GLU A 71 -1.68 31.92 5.78
N TYR A 72 -2.34 33.08 5.68
CA TYR A 72 -1.68 34.37 5.48
C TYR A 72 -0.77 34.75 6.66
N PHE A 73 -1.22 34.55 7.91
CA PHE A 73 -0.41 34.83 9.09
C PHE A 73 0.76 33.85 9.25
N ALA A 74 0.57 32.58 8.88
CA ALA A 74 1.63 31.58 8.96
C ALA A 74 2.68 31.74 7.85
N SER A 75 2.27 32.12 6.64
CA SER A 75 3.17 32.26 5.49
C SER A 75 2.61 33.24 4.45
N PRO A 76 2.81 34.56 4.65
CA PRO A 76 2.29 35.58 3.73
C PRO A 76 2.95 35.48 2.34
N SER A 77 4.16 34.92 2.27
CA SER A 77 4.86 34.64 1.02
C SER A 77 4.21 33.52 0.19
N GLY A 78 3.31 32.70 0.76
CA GLY A 78 2.67 31.56 0.09
C GLY A 78 3.51 30.28 0.07
N GLU A 79 4.64 30.25 0.79
CA GLU A 79 5.56 29.11 0.84
C GLU A 79 4.92 27.87 1.47
N LEU A 80 4.11 28.05 2.51
CA LEU A 80 3.40 26.95 3.15
C LEU A 80 2.50 26.19 2.16
N ARG A 81 1.79 26.93 1.30
CA ARG A 81 0.96 26.37 0.23
C ARG A 81 1.77 25.58 -0.79
N SER A 82 2.95 26.10 -1.14
CA SER A 82 3.88 25.48 -2.07
C SER A 82 4.37 24.14 -1.50
N ILE A 83 4.75 24.12 -0.22
CA ILE A 83 5.22 22.96 0.53
C ILE A 83 4.11 21.91 0.64
N VAL A 84 2.92 22.30 1.10
CA VAL A 84 1.76 21.39 1.22
C VAL A 84 1.41 20.77 -0.12
N ARG A 85 1.42 21.57 -1.21
CA ARG A 85 1.18 21.06 -2.57
C ARG A 85 2.24 20.06 -3.01
N ARG A 86 3.52 20.30 -2.70
CA ARG A 86 4.62 19.34 -2.99
C ARG A 86 4.44 18.05 -2.22
N PHE A 87 4.15 18.13 -0.92
CA PHE A 87 3.87 16.96 -0.08
C PHE A 87 2.67 16.18 -0.59
N PHE A 88 1.57 16.85 -0.93
CA PHE A 88 0.36 16.20 -1.43
C PHE A 88 0.60 15.51 -2.77
N ARG A 89 1.37 16.13 -3.68
CA ARG A 89 1.78 15.49 -4.94
C ARG A 89 2.68 14.28 -4.71
N GLY A 90 3.66 14.38 -3.81
CA GLY A 90 4.51 13.25 -3.43
C GLY A 90 3.70 12.12 -2.83
N PHE A 91 2.78 12.45 -1.92
CA PHE A 91 1.85 11.50 -1.31
C PHE A 91 0.99 10.81 -2.36
N LEU A 92 0.39 11.54 -3.30
CA LEU A 92 -0.38 10.95 -4.40
C LEU A 92 0.48 10.08 -5.31
N ALA A 93 1.70 10.52 -5.64
CA ALA A 93 2.62 9.77 -6.49
C ALA A 93 3.01 8.42 -5.88
N ILE A 94 3.06 8.31 -4.55
CA ILE A 94 3.32 7.05 -3.84
C ILE A 94 2.02 6.26 -3.61
N SER A 95 0.95 6.93 -3.20
CA SER A 95 -0.31 6.27 -2.81
C SER A 95 -0.98 5.57 -3.97
N ILE A 96 -0.98 6.17 -5.17
CA ILE A 96 -1.59 5.58 -6.36
C ILE A 96 -0.97 4.20 -6.69
N PRO A 97 0.36 4.06 -6.87
CA PRO A 97 0.95 2.74 -7.12
C PRO A 97 0.82 1.80 -5.92
N SER A 98 0.89 2.31 -4.68
CA SER A 98 0.69 1.49 -3.49
C SER A 98 -0.69 0.82 -3.44
N ILE A 99 -1.76 1.50 -3.86
CA ILE A 99 -3.11 0.92 -3.92
C ILE A 99 -3.16 -0.33 -4.81
N PHE A 100 -2.34 -0.41 -5.85
CA PHE A 100 -2.26 -1.59 -6.72
C PHE A 100 -1.31 -2.66 -6.19
N ILE A 101 -0.22 -2.28 -5.53
CA ILE A 101 0.80 -3.22 -5.04
C ILE A 101 0.36 -3.92 -3.75
N ILE A 102 -0.28 -3.20 -2.83
CA ILE A 102 -0.72 -3.73 -1.53
C ILE A 102 -1.62 -4.97 -1.66
N PRO A 103 -2.69 -5.01 -2.48
CA PRO A 103 -3.54 -6.20 -2.58
C PRO A 103 -2.78 -7.41 -3.14
N PHE A 104 -1.83 -7.18 -4.06
CA PHE A 104 -0.98 -8.24 -4.58
C PHE A 104 -0.06 -8.81 -3.49
N LEU A 105 0.58 -7.94 -2.72
CA LEU A 105 1.41 -8.37 -1.58
C LEU A 105 0.58 -9.14 -0.55
N LEU A 106 -0.62 -8.65 -0.20
CA LEU A 106 -1.52 -9.33 0.74
C LEU A 106 -1.88 -10.74 0.25
N LEU A 107 -2.17 -10.90 -1.05
CA LEU A 107 -2.48 -12.21 -1.62
C LEU A 107 -1.28 -13.17 -1.53
N VAL A 108 -0.07 -12.67 -1.83
CA VAL A 108 1.17 -13.46 -1.70
C VAL A 108 1.40 -13.88 -0.26
N PHE A 109 1.31 -12.95 0.70
CA PHE A 109 1.48 -13.26 2.11
C PHE A 109 0.42 -14.23 2.63
N TRP A 110 -0.83 -14.08 2.21
CA TRP A 110 -1.90 -14.99 2.59
C TRP A 110 -1.65 -16.41 2.06
N SER A 111 -1.20 -16.55 0.81
CA SER A 111 -0.82 -17.84 0.25
C SER A 111 0.35 -18.48 1.01
N LEU A 112 1.38 -17.70 1.36
CA LEU A 112 2.51 -18.19 2.13
C LEU A 112 2.10 -18.63 3.54
N HIS A 113 1.21 -17.86 4.18
CA HIS A 113 0.68 -18.20 5.49
C HIS A 113 -0.10 -19.52 5.45
N SER A 114 -1.00 -19.69 4.48
CA SER A 114 -1.75 -20.93 4.30
C SER A 114 -0.85 -22.15 4.05
N ILE A 115 0.19 -22.00 3.23
CA ILE A 115 1.18 -23.07 3.00
C ILE A 115 1.92 -23.41 4.30
N SER A 116 2.34 -22.40 5.06
CA SER A 116 3.02 -22.61 6.34
C SER A 116 2.14 -23.35 7.35
N GLU A 117 0.86 -23.01 7.44
CA GLU A 117 -0.09 -23.71 8.30
C GLU A 117 -0.29 -25.16 7.86
N ALA A 118 -0.42 -25.42 6.56
CA ALA A 118 -0.56 -26.76 6.04
C ALA A 118 0.67 -27.63 6.36
N ILE A 119 1.88 -27.08 6.17
CA ILE A 119 3.14 -27.78 6.52
C ILE A 119 3.19 -28.08 8.02
N LEU A 120 2.90 -27.08 8.86
CA LEU A 120 2.92 -27.26 10.31
C LEU A 120 1.89 -28.31 10.76
N GLY A 121 0.69 -28.28 10.19
CA GLY A 121 -0.35 -29.28 10.45
C GLY A 121 0.08 -30.69 10.06
N ILE A 122 0.76 -30.86 8.92
CA ILE A 122 1.34 -32.15 8.52
C ILE A 122 2.38 -32.61 9.55
N PHE A 123 3.30 -31.75 9.96
CA PHE A 123 4.34 -32.10 10.94
C PHE A 123 3.74 -32.50 12.30
N VAL A 124 2.75 -31.74 12.80
CA VAL A 124 2.07 -32.05 14.06
C VAL A 124 1.33 -33.38 13.97
N ASN A 125 0.59 -33.63 12.89
CA ASN A 125 -0.13 -34.89 12.72
C ASN A 125 0.83 -36.08 12.60
N LEU A 126 1.95 -35.91 11.90
CA LEU A 126 2.95 -36.96 11.73
C LEU A 126 3.63 -37.28 13.08
N LEU A 127 3.94 -36.25 13.87
CA LEU A 127 4.46 -36.39 15.22
C LEU A 127 3.46 -37.10 16.15
N LEU A 128 2.18 -36.69 16.14
CA LEU A 128 1.13 -37.32 16.95
C LEU A 128 0.90 -38.78 16.55
N THR A 129 0.91 -39.08 15.25
CA THR A 129 0.77 -40.45 14.74
C THR A 129 1.93 -41.32 15.22
N LEU A 130 3.17 -40.82 15.12
CA LEU A 130 4.35 -41.51 15.60
C LEU A 130 4.27 -41.76 17.12
N LEU A 131 3.88 -40.74 17.89
CA LEU A 131 3.71 -40.86 19.34
C LEU A 131 2.65 -41.90 19.71
N THR A 132 1.55 -41.96 18.94
CA THR A 132 0.47 -42.93 19.13
C THR A 132 0.94 -44.35 18.86
N ILE A 133 1.68 -44.58 17.78
CA ILE A 133 2.27 -45.90 17.46
C ILE A 133 3.20 -46.34 18.58
N ILE A 134 4.06 -45.44 19.07
CA ILE A 134 4.96 -45.73 20.20
C ILE A 134 4.16 -46.07 21.46
N ALA A 135 3.12 -45.29 21.79
CA ALA A 135 2.29 -45.52 22.96
C ALA A 135 1.59 -46.89 22.90
N ILE A 136 1.02 -47.27 21.74
CA ILE A 136 0.42 -48.59 21.52
C ILE A 136 1.47 -49.70 21.70
N GLY A 137 2.68 -49.53 21.16
CA GLY A 137 3.78 -50.48 21.33
C GLY A 137 4.19 -50.66 22.79
N ILE A 138 4.28 -49.57 23.56
CA ILE A 138 4.58 -49.62 25.00
C ILE A 138 3.48 -50.34 25.78
N ILE A 139 2.21 -50.01 25.51
CA ILE A 139 1.07 -50.65 26.17
C ILE A 139 1.04 -52.16 25.84
N GLY A 140 1.25 -52.53 24.58
CA GLY A 140 1.26 -53.94 24.15
C GLY A 140 2.38 -54.76 24.81
N THR A 141 3.60 -54.21 24.87
CA THR A 141 4.75 -54.89 25.51
C THR A 141 4.57 -55.04 27.01
N LEU A 142 4.05 -54.00 27.69
CA LEU A 142 3.72 -54.08 29.12
C LEU A 142 2.61 -55.11 29.39
N GLY A 143 1.54 -55.12 28.58
CA GLY A 143 0.45 -56.08 28.71
C GLY A 143 0.90 -57.53 28.56
N LEU A 144 1.73 -57.82 27.55
CA LEU A 144 2.32 -59.15 27.36
C LEU A 144 3.18 -59.59 28.54
N LYS A 145 3.97 -58.67 29.11
CA LYS A 145 4.81 -58.94 30.28
C LYS A 145 3.99 -59.26 31.54
N VAL A 146 2.86 -58.58 31.74
CA VAL A 146 1.96 -58.87 32.86
C VAL A 146 1.29 -60.24 32.68
N LEU A 147 0.80 -60.54 31.47
CA LEU A 147 0.14 -61.80 31.18
C LEU A 147 1.08 -63.01 31.37
N SER A 148 2.32 -62.90 30.89
CA SER A 148 3.32 -63.97 31.08
C SER A 148 3.69 -64.17 32.55
N SER A 149 3.71 -63.11 33.35
CA SER A 149 3.93 -63.21 34.80
C SER A 149 2.79 -63.91 35.55
N MET A 150 1.54 -63.84 35.04
CA MET A 150 0.39 -64.50 35.66
C MET A 150 0.32 -65.99 35.29
N SER A 151 0.72 -66.36 34.07
CA SER A 151 0.74 -67.76 33.62
C SER A 151 1.84 -68.61 34.26
N SER A 152 2.83 -68.00 34.93
CA SER A 152 3.97 -68.69 35.56
C SER A 152 3.76 -69.01 37.05
N LYS A 153 2.58 -68.72 37.60
CA LYS A 153 2.17 -69.09 38.97
C LYS A 153 1.10 -70.16 38.92
#